data_AF-A0A815B9Y9-F1
#
_entry.id   AF-A0A815B9Y9-F1
#
_cell.length_a   1.000
_cell.length_b   1.000
_cell.length_c   1.000
_cell.angle_alpha   90.00
_cell.angle_beta   90.00
_cell.angle_gamma   90.00
#
_symmetry.space_group_name_H-M   'P 1'
#
loop_
_entity.id
_entity.type
_entity.pdbx_description
1 polymer ?
#
loop_
_entity_poly.entity_id
_entity_poly.type
_entity_poly.pdbx_seq_one_letter_code
_entity_poly.pdbx_strand_id
1 'polypeptide(L)'
;MIGWLSCLACINSDIRRVQFRILKYLVSLGSRMNHYLIDDTSNHLIKKAVAWDNDNHIAFAVPLGDIKPTIHLDIFLPRIVDLALHSSDGQTKITACKLLQSILLYMIGKSANNRSSAA
;
A
#
# COMPACT_ATOMS: atom_id res chain seq x y z
N MET A 1 -8.15 -2.69 -37.65
CA MET A 1 -7.77 -4.12 -37.60
C MET A 1 -6.37 -4.31 -36.98
N ILE A 2 -6.09 -3.69 -35.82
CA ILE A 2 -4.73 -3.67 -35.20
C ILE A 2 -4.76 -4.12 -33.72
N GLY A 3 -5.94 -4.17 -33.08
CA GLY A 3 -6.08 -4.49 -31.65
C GLY A 3 -5.81 -5.95 -31.26
N TRP A 4 -5.77 -6.90 -32.21
CA TRP A 4 -5.53 -8.32 -31.90
C TRP A 4 -4.05 -8.69 -31.74
N LEU A 5 -3.13 -7.98 -32.41
CA LEU A 5 -1.69 -8.23 -32.29
C LEU A 5 -1.13 -7.82 -30.93
N SER A 6 -1.62 -6.72 -30.35
CA SER A 6 -1.24 -6.28 -29.00
C SER A 6 -1.69 -7.25 -27.91
N CYS A 7 -2.83 -7.93 -28.13
CA CYS A 7 -3.37 -8.92 -27.20
C CYS A 7 -2.59 -10.25 -27.26
N LEU A 8 -2.11 -10.65 -28.45
CA LEU A 8 -1.26 -11.84 -28.63
C LEU A 8 0.12 -11.68 -27.99
N ALA A 9 0.73 -10.49 -28.11
CA ALA A 9 2.02 -10.19 -27.49
C ALA A 9 1.93 -10.19 -25.95
N CYS A 10 0.81 -9.72 -25.39
CA CYS A 10 0.56 -9.81 -23.95
C CYS A 10 0.46 -11.26 -23.47
N ILE A 11 -0.17 -12.18 -24.21
CA ILE A 11 -0.28 -13.60 -23.80
C ILE A 11 1.09 -14.31 -23.66
N ASN A 12 2.16 -13.76 -24.23
CA ASN A 12 3.44 -14.44 -24.34
C ASN A 12 4.38 -14.31 -23.12
N SER A 13 4.00 -13.59 -22.06
CA SER A 13 4.81 -13.60 -20.82
C SER A 13 4.55 -14.87 -20.01
N ASP A 14 5.60 -15.47 -19.44
CA ASP A 14 5.51 -16.73 -18.69
C ASP A 14 4.45 -16.68 -17.57
N ILE A 15 4.33 -15.53 -16.89
CA ILE A 15 3.34 -15.32 -15.83
C ILE A 15 1.90 -15.31 -16.37
N ARG A 16 1.65 -14.71 -17.53
CA ARG A 16 0.31 -14.69 -18.13
C ARG A 16 -0.09 -16.07 -18.64
N ARG A 17 0.86 -16.87 -19.12
CA ARG A 17 0.63 -18.28 -19.46
C ARG A 17 0.19 -19.10 -18.23
N VAL A 18 0.82 -18.86 -17.08
CA VAL A 18 0.43 -19.50 -15.81
C VAL A 18 -0.94 -19.00 -15.36
N GLN A 19 -1.18 -17.68 -15.36
CA GLN A 19 -2.48 -17.08 -15.01
C GLN A 19 -3.62 -17.65 -15.88
N PHE A 20 -3.38 -17.84 -17.17
CA PHE A 20 -4.37 -18.41 -18.09
C PHE A 20 -4.69 -19.88 -17.79
N ARG A 21 -3.70 -20.67 -17.37
CA ARG A 21 -3.91 -22.07 -16.92
C ARG A 21 -4.72 -22.11 -15.63
N ILE A 22 -4.40 -21.23 -14.66
CA ILE A 22 -5.17 -21.07 -13.43
C ILE A 22 -6.62 -20.69 -13.76
N LEU A 23 -6.82 -19.71 -14.63
CA LEU A 23 -8.15 -19.26 -15.04
C LEU A 23 -8.96 -20.40 -15.69
N LYS A 24 -8.38 -21.16 -16.62
CA LYS A 24 -9.03 -22.33 -17.22
C LYS A 24 -9.44 -23.37 -16.18
N TYR A 25 -8.60 -23.61 -15.17
CA TYR A 25 -8.90 -24.53 -14.09
C TYR A 25 -10.06 -24.03 -13.22
N LEU A 26 -10.04 -22.77 -12.80
CA LEU A 26 -11.12 -22.15 -12.02
C LEU A 26 -12.46 -22.15 -12.78
N VAL A 27 -12.43 -21.98 -14.10
CA VAL A 27 -13.63 -22.09 -14.93
C VAL A 27 -14.19 -23.52 -14.94
N SER A 28 -13.31 -24.54 -14.99
CA SER A 28 -13.74 -25.94 -14.96
C SER A 28 -14.35 -26.40 -13.62
N LEU A 29 -13.98 -25.75 -12.50
CA LEU A 29 -14.51 -26.02 -11.17
C LEU A 29 -15.91 -25.43 -10.91
N GLY A 30 -16.33 -24.44 -11.70
CA GLY A 30 -17.65 -23.82 -11.59
C GLY A 30 -17.82 -22.86 -10.40
N SER A 31 -18.92 -22.09 -10.43
CA SER A 31 -19.16 -20.98 -9.49
C SER A 31 -19.28 -21.40 -8.03
N ARG A 32 -19.71 -22.65 -7.76
CA ARG A 32 -19.94 -23.15 -6.40
C ARG A 32 -18.65 -23.32 -5.59
N MET A 33 -17.50 -23.56 -6.20
CA MET A 33 -16.23 -23.63 -5.46
C MET A 33 -15.46 -22.31 -5.51
N ASN A 34 -15.68 -21.50 -6.55
CA ASN A 34 -14.95 -20.24 -6.73
C ASN A 34 -15.27 -19.17 -5.67
N HIS A 35 -16.42 -19.23 -4.99
CA HIS A 35 -16.77 -18.26 -3.94
C HIS A 35 -15.83 -18.32 -2.73
N TYR A 36 -15.26 -19.48 -2.41
CA TYR A 36 -14.30 -19.64 -1.31
C TYR A 36 -13.03 -18.81 -1.51
N LEU A 37 -12.61 -18.59 -2.77
CA LEU A 37 -11.43 -17.76 -3.08
C LEU A 37 -11.67 -16.28 -2.77
N ILE A 38 -12.91 -15.81 -2.94
CA ILE A 38 -13.30 -14.42 -2.71
C ILE A 38 -13.43 -14.17 -1.21
N ASP A 39 -14.02 -15.12 -0.47
CA ASP A 39 -14.22 -15.01 0.97
C ASP A 39 -12.88 -14.86 1.72
N ASP A 40 -11.89 -15.72 1.44
CA ASP A 40 -10.55 -15.63 2.03
C ASP A 40 -9.87 -14.29 1.71
N THR A 41 -10.01 -13.81 0.48
CA THR A 41 -9.44 -12.53 0.06
C THR A 41 -10.07 -11.37 0.82
N SER A 42 -11.40 -11.39 0.98
CA SER A 42 -12.13 -10.34 1.69
C SER A 42 -11.69 -10.22 3.16
N ASN A 43 -11.52 -11.35 3.85
CA ASN A 43 -11.08 -11.40 5.24
C ASN A 43 -9.68 -10.80 5.43
N HIS A 44 -8.77 -11.04 4.48
CA HIS A 44 -7.44 -10.45 4.53
C HIS A 44 -7.44 -8.95 4.21
N LEU A 45 -8.27 -8.51 3.26
CA LEU A 45 -8.41 -7.09 2.92
C LEU A 45 -9.03 -6.28 4.06
N ILE A 46 -10.02 -6.84 4.77
CA ILE A 46 -10.65 -6.20 5.93
C ILE A 46 -9.60 -5.91 7.01
N LYS A 47 -8.68 -6.85 7.29
CA LYS A 47 -7.60 -6.64 8.26
C LYS A 47 -6.63 -5.53 7.87
N LYS A 48 -6.39 -5.32 6.57
CA LYS A 48 -5.56 -4.22 6.05
C LYS A 48 -6.30 -2.88 5.96
N ALA A 49 -7.63 -2.90 5.95
CA ALA A 49 -8.48 -1.72 5.84
C ALA A 49 -8.76 -1.02 7.18
N VAL A 50 -8.32 -1.60 8.31
CA VAL A 50 -8.46 -0.99 9.63
C VAL A 50 -7.44 0.13 9.78
N ALA A 51 -7.94 1.35 10.07
CA ALA A 51 -7.09 2.49 10.40
C ALA A 51 -6.28 2.20 11.67
N TRP A 52 -5.01 2.59 11.67
CA TRP A 52 -4.12 2.38 12.82
C TRP A 52 -4.48 3.27 14.01
N ASP A 53 -5.06 4.43 13.73
CA ASP A 53 -5.61 5.33 14.72
C ASP A 53 -6.87 6.01 14.14
N ASN A 54 -7.80 6.38 15.02
CA ASN A 54 -8.98 7.16 14.64
C ASN A 54 -8.67 8.66 14.57
N ASP A 55 -7.65 9.13 15.29
CA ASP A 55 -7.25 10.53 15.34
C ASP A 55 -5.95 10.79 14.58
N ASN A 56 -5.89 11.94 13.88
CA ASN A 56 -4.71 12.33 13.11
C ASN A 56 -3.68 13.06 13.98
N HIS A 57 -2.71 12.34 14.53
CA HIS A 57 -1.68 12.90 15.41
C HIS A 57 -0.51 13.58 14.67
N ILE A 58 -0.21 13.16 13.43
CA ILE A 58 0.97 13.60 12.68
C ILE A 58 0.57 14.59 11.58
N ALA A 59 0.10 15.76 12.00
CA ALA A 59 0.00 16.94 11.14
C ALA A 59 1.39 17.53 10.84
N PHE A 60 1.77 17.56 9.56
CA PHE A 60 3.00 18.16 9.03
C PHE A 60 2.68 19.35 8.15
N ALA A 61 3.08 20.55 8.57
CA ALA A 61 2.83 21.77 7.82
C ALA A 61 3.98 22.03 6.83
N VAL A 62 3.71 21.82 5.55
CA VAL A 62 4.71 21.95 4.48
C VAL A 62 4.89 23.43 4.12
N PRO A 63 6.10 24.01 4.22
CA PRO A 63 6.34 25.36 3.73
C PRO A 63 6.45 25.34 2.20
N LEU A 64 5.38 25.71 1.48
CA LEU A 64 5.37 25.85 0.03
C LEU A 64 5.28 27.32 -0.36
N GLY A 65 6.40 28.03 -0.38
CA GLY A 65 6.43 29.46 -0.73
C GLY A 65 5.40 30.25 0.09
N ASP A 66 4.37 30.75 -0.58
CA ASP A 66 3.30 31.56 0.03
C ASP A 66 2.20 30.76 0.72
N ILE A 67 2.12 29.42 0.52
CA ILE A 67 1.07 28.55 1.07
C ILE A 67 1.69 27.55 2.03
N LYS A 68 1.02 27.32 3.17
CA LYS A 68 1.46 26.33 4.17
C LYS A 68 0.40 25.24 4.37
N PRO A 69 0.24 24.30 3.43
CA PRO A 69 -0.72 23.21 3.61
C PRO A 69 -0.27 22.28 4.74
N THR A 70 -1.24 21.82 5.53
CA THR A 70 -1.02 20.81 6.56
C THR A 70 -1.40 19.45 6.00
N ILE A 71 -0.45 18.52 5.96
CA ILE A 71 -0.61 17.15 5.48
C ILE A 71 -0.62 16.23 6.70
N HIS A 72 -1.56 15.30 6.76
CA HIS A 72 -1.58 14.25 7.78
C HIS A 72 -0.76 13.05 7.30
N LEU A 73 0.27 12.67 8.05
CA LEU A 73 1.15 11.55 7.68
C LEU A 73 0.63 10.20 8.16
N ASP A 74 -0.31 10.19 9.12
CA ASP A 74 -0.90 8.99 9.74
C ASP A 74 -1.48 8.02 8.71
N ILE A 75 -2.16 8.56 7.71
CA ILE A 75 -2.81 7.78 6.63
C ILE A 75 -1.81 7.01 5.76
N PHE A 76 -0.54 7.42 5.71
CA PHE A 76 0.47 6.79 4.87
C PHE A 76 1.23 5.68 5.59
N LEU A 77 1.23 5.65 6.93
CA LEU A 77 1.99 4.71 7.74
C LEU A 77 1.72 3.23 7.37
N PRO A 78 0.46 2.76 7.27
CA PRO A 78 0.19 1.36 6.94
C PRO A 78 0.79 0.96 5.60
N ARG A 79 0.71 1.85 4.60
CA ARG A 79 1.23 1.59 3.27
C ARG A 79 2.76 1.64 3.21
N ILE A 80 3.37 2.60 3.90
CA ILE A 80 4.83 2.72 3.97
C ILE A 80 5.43 1.48 4.64
N VAL A 81 4.82 0.99 5.73
CA VAL A 81 5.28 -0.23 6.41
C VAL A 81 5.08 -1.47 5.54
N ASP A 82 3.95 -1.59 4.84
CA ASP A 82 3.72 -2.68 3.88
C ASP A 82 4.77 -2.68 2.75
N LEU A 83 5.16 -1.50 2.24
CA LEU A 83 6.23 -1.36 1.25
C LEU A 83 7.61 -1.69 1.82
N ALA A 84 7.91 -1.25 3.05
CA ALA A 84 9.19 -1.55 3.68
C ALA A 84 9.39 -3.06 3.95
N LEU A 85 8.30 -3.79 4.20
CA LEU A 85 8.35 -5.23 4.48
C LEU A 85 8.24 -6.09 3.21
N HIS A 86 7.31 -5.77 2.31
CA HIS A 86 6.90 -6.64 1.22
C HIS A 86 7.30 -6.16 -0.18
N SER A 87 7.98 -5.02 -0.33
CA SER A 87 8.43 -4.55 -1.65
C SER A 87 9.44 -5.52 -2.27
N SER A 88 9.16 -5.94 -3.50
CA SER A 88 10.09 -6.74 -4.33
C SER A 88 11.23 -5.89 -4.90
N ASP A 89 11.03 -4.58 -5.08
CA ASP A 89 12.06 -3.68 -5.56
C ASP A 89 12.90 -3.16 -4.38
N GLY A 90 14.22 -3.30 -4.50
CA GLY A 90 15.16 -2.95 -3.44
C GLY A 90 15.21 -1.45 -3.17
N GLN A 91 15.14 -0.62 -4.22
CA GLN A 91 15.17 0.83 -4.07
C GLN A 91 13.91 1.34 -3.36
N THR A 92 12.75 0.82 -3.73
CA THR A 92 11.47 1.10 -3.07
C THR A 92 11.49 0.69 -1.60
N LYS A 93 12.06 -0.48 -1.29
CA LYS A 93 12.21 -0.97 0.09
C LYS A 93 13.07 -0.05 0.96
N ILE A 94 14.24 0.35 0.45
CA ILE A 94 15.16 1.26 1.17
C ILE A 94 14.53 2.64 1.34
N THR A 95 13.87 3.16 0.31
CA THR A 95 13.21 4.47 0.33
C THR A 95 12.06 4.48 1.35
N ALA A 96 11.24 3.44 1.37
CA ALA A 96 10.17 3.29 2.35
C ALA A 96 10.72 3.22 3.78
N CYS A 97 11.82 2.49 4.01
CA CYS A 97 12.47 2.42 5.32
C CYS A 97 13.01 3.79 5.79
N LYS A 98 13.70 4.52 4.91
CA LYS A 98 14.19 5.87 5.21
C LYS A 98 13.06 6.85 5.50
N LEU A 99 11.98 6.78 4.72
CA LEU A 99 10.79 7.60 4.95
C LEU A 99 10.17 7.29 6.32
N LEU A 100 9.98 6.00 6.64
CA LEU A 100 9.45 5.58 7.93
C LEU A 100 10.31 6.10 9.09
N GLN A 101 11.64 5.99 8.97
CA GLN A 101 12.56 6.49 9.99
C GLN A 101 12.47 8.01 10.16
N SER A 102 12.31 8.77 9.07
CA SER A 102 12.11 10.22 9.14
C SER A 102 10.80 10.62 9.82
N ILE A 103 9.71 9.89 9.57
CA ILE A 103 8.41 10.12 10.23
C ILE A 103 8.53 9.82 11.72
N LEU A 104 9.24 8.75 12.09
CA LEU A 104 9.45 8.37 13.48
C LEU A 104 10.25 9.41 14.26
N LEU A 105 11.32 9.93 13.65
CA LEU A 105 12.08 11.07 14.19
C LEU A 105 11.20 12.32 14.37
N TYR A 106 10.34 12.62 13.39
CA TYR A 106 9.40 13.73 13.48
C TYR A 106 8.38 13.57 14.62
N MET A 107 7.81 12.37 14.79
CA MET A 107 6.91 12.07 15.91
C MET A 107 7.57 12.27 17.27
N ILE A 108 8.79 11.77 17.42
CA ILE A 108 9.57 11.92 18.67
C ILE A 108 9.84 13.41 18.93
N GLY A 109 10.28 14.16 17.92
CA GLY A 109 10.54 15.60 18.05
C GLY A 109 9.29 16.40 18.44
N LYS A 110 8.15 16.13 17.79
CA LYS A 110 6.87 16.77 18.11
C LYS A 110 6.40 16.45 19.54
N SER A 111 6.63 15.22 19.99
CA SER A 111 6.30 14.74 21.35
C SER A 111 7.27 15.23 22.43
N ALA A 112 8.44 15.76 22.07
CA ALA A 112 9.33 16.46 23.00
C ALA A 112 8.94 17.93 23.11
N ASN A 113 8.61 18.58 21.98
CA ASN A 113 8.23 19.99 21.94
C ASN A 113 6.89 20.29 22.62
N ASN A 114 5.91 19.38 22.53
CA ASN A 114 4.64 19.55 23.24
C ASN A 114 4.79 19.45 24.78
N ARG A 115 5.79 18.73 25.29
CA ARG A 115 6.10 18.65 26.72
C ARG A 115 6.76 19.93 27.24
N SER A 116 7.59 20.60 26.45
CA SER A 116 8.25 21.85 26.85
C SER A 116 7.36 23.08 26.87
N SER A 117 6.17 23.03 26.24
CA SER A 117 5.19 24.11 26.31
C SER A 117 4.20 23.97 27.49
N ALA A 118 4.30 22.88 28.25
CA ALA A 118 3.46 22.58 29.42
C ALA A 118 4.23 22.67 30.76
N ALA A 119 5.51 23.07 30.71
CA ALA A 119 6.36 23.39 31.87
C ALA A 119 6.66 24.89 31.86
#